data_AF-A0AB39TWA5-F1
#
_entry.id   AF-A0AB39TWA5-F1
#
_cell.length_a   1.000
_cell.length_b   1.000
_cell.length_c   1.000
_cell.angle_alpha   90.00
_cell.angle_beta   90.00
_cell.angle_gamma   90.00
#
_symmetry.space_group_name_H-M   'P 1'
#
loop_
_entity.id
_entity.type
_entity.pdbx_description
1 polymer ?
#
loop_
_entity_poly.entity_id
_entity_poly.type
_entity_poly.pdbx_seq_one_letter_code
_entity_poly.pdbx_strand_id
1 'polypeptide(L)'
;MSHRTSQDKRGGQAAPARRSVLVRQITAALAASGHTVAVAESLTAGRLAAALADAPGAGETFLGGVVAYATDVKARVLHVDAALLARAGAVDPQVAAQMARGARAVTGATYGLATTGVAGPAPQDGQPVGTVYVAVAHPHGCRTAAARPNRQPPPPGRTTSGTPRSRPRCSSSTTSCDQARDAARAPHRRHARRSGAAAARSHRRGGVLHRLTVLGERAAHRNNEPTAQWR
;
A
#
# COMPACT_ATOMS: atom_id res chain seq x y z
N MET A 1 28.29 -35.14 33.10
CA MET A 1 27.39 -35.07 31.93
C MET A 1 27.22 -33.61 31.54
N SER A 2 27.91 -33.15 30.48
CA SER A 2 27.92 -31.74 30.09
C SER A 2 26.60 -31.33 29.42
N HIS A 3 25.89 -30.39 30.04
CA HIS A 3 24.78 -29.68 29.39
C HIS A 3 25.33 -28.76 28.31
N ARG A 4 25.12 -29.15 27.06
CA ARG A 4 25.44 -28.36 25.87
C ARG A 4 24.31 -27.35 25.66
N THR A 5 24.48 -26.12 26.13
CA THR A 5 23.67 -24.97 25.72
C THR A 5 24.04 -24.61 24.28
N SER A 6 23.23 -25.03 23.32
CA SER A 6 23.37 -24.58 21.93
C SER A 6 22.21 -23.67 21.56
N GLN A 7 22.57 -22.41 21.42
CA GLN A 7 21.82 -21.35 20.79
C GLN A 7 21.23 -21.80 19.44
N ASP A 8 19.93 -21.62 19.26
CA ASP A 8 19.37 -21.28 17.96
C ASP A 8 18.21 -20.27 18.13
N LYS A 9 18.59 -18.99 18.17
CA LYS A 9 17.65 -17.83 18.14
C LYS A 9 18.12 -16.77 17.16
N ARG A 10 18.68 -17.17 16.00
CA ARG A 10 19.15 -16.23 14.96
C ARG A 10 18.24 -16.10 13.73
N GLY A 11 17.01 -16.62 13.79
CA GLY A 11 16.05 -16.53 12.67
C GLY A 11 15.11 -15.32 12.65
N GLY A 12 15.00 -14.53 13.74
CA GLY A 12 13.87 -13.59 13.93
C GLY A 12 14.18 -12.08 13.91
N GLN A 13 15.45 -11.66 13.94
CA GLN A 13 15.80 -10.25 14.25
C GLN A 13 16.11 -9.35 13.04
N ALA A 14 16.13 -9.87 11.81
CA ALA A 14 16.57 -9.11 10.63
C ALA A 14 15.54 -8.08 10.10
N ALA A 15 14.24 -8.37 10.21
CA ALA A 15 13.19 -7.50 9.67
C ALA A 15 13.00 -6.19 10.47
N PRO A 16 13.01 -6.19 11.82
CA PRO A 16 12.94 -4.95 12.60
C PRO A 16 14.14 -4.02 12.35
N ALA A 17 15.35 -4.59 12.24
CA ALA A 17 16.57 -3.83 11.95
C ALA A 17 16.54 -3.19 10.56
N ARG A 18 16.15 -3.94 9.52
CA ARG A 18 15.99 -3.41 8.16
C ARG A 18 14.95 -2.30 8.09
N ARG A 19 13.81 -2.46 8.76
CA ARG A 19 12.75 -1.44 8.83
C ARG A 19 13.27 -0.14 9.43
N SER A 20 13.97 -0.21 10.57
CA SER A 20 14.55 0.96 11.24
C SER A 20 15.55 1.69 10.34
N VAL A 21 16.43 0.96 9.64
CA VAL A 21 17.39 1.55 8.69
C VAL A 21 16.68 2.29 7.55
N LEU A 22 15.69 1.67 6.92
CA LEU A 22 14.96 2.28 5.80
C LEU A 22 14.19 3.54 6.22
N VAL A 23 13.49 3.48 7.35
CA VAL A 23 12.77 4.62 7.90
C VAL A 23 13.71 5.80 8.15
N ARG A 24 14.88 5.55 8.74
CA ARG A 24 15.89 6.59 8.98
C ARG A 24 16.43 7.19 7.69
N GLN A 25 16.68 6.36 6.67
CA GLN A 25 17.12 6.83 5.36
C GLN A 25 16.07 7.70 4.68
N ILE A 26 14.80 7.30 4.73
CA ILE A 26 13.68 8.09 4.19
C ILE A 26 13.58 9.43 4.91
N THR A 27 13.59 9.41 6.24
CA THR A 27 13.50 10.62 7.07
C THR A 27 14.65 11.59 6.78
N ALA A 28 15.89 11.08 6.72
CA ALA A 28 17.05 11.90 6.39
C ALA A 28 16.98 12.49 4.97
N ALA A 29 16.53 11.73 3.98
CA ALA A 29 16.38 12.23 2.61
C ALA A 29 15.28 13.30 2.48
N LEU A 30 14.17 13.13 3.20
CA LEU A 30 13.10 14.12 3.27
C LEU A 30 13.58 15.41 3.94
N ALA A 31 14.26 15.31 5.08
CA ALA A 31 14.82 16.45 5.80
C ALA A 31 15.84 17.22 4.94
N ALA A 32 16.76 16.51 4.29
CA ALA A 32 17.76 17.12 3.41
C ALA A 32 17.16 17.86 2.19
N SER A 33 15.93 17.53 1.80
CA SER A 33 15.23 18.17 0.69
C SER A 33 14.10 19.13 1.13
N GLY A 34 13.91 19.34 2.44
CA GLY A 34 12.82 20.16 2.97
C GLY A 34 11.43 19.60 2.61
N HIS A 35 11.33 18.30 2.38
CA HIS A 35 10.10 17.64 1.96
C HIS A 35 9.43 16.91 3.13
N THR A 36 8.11 16.74 3.00
CA THR A 36 7.30 16.08 4.01
C THR A 36 6.54 14.88 3.46
N VAL A 37 6.11 13.98 4.33
CA VAL A 37 5.37 12.77 4.00
C VAL A 37 4.17 12.58 4.92
N ALA A 38 3.09 12.05 4.35
CA ALA A 38 1.92 11.55 5.07
C ALA A 38 1.51 10.17 4.57
N VAL A 39 0.71 9.45 5.36
CA VAL A 39 0.31 8.08 5.03
C VAL A 39 -1.21 7.86 5.06
N ALA A 40 -1.67 6.96 4.19
CA ALA A 40 -3.01 6.37 4.21
C ALA A 40 -2.89 4.85 4.41
N GLU A 41 -3.37 4.34 5.53
CA GLU A 41 -3.23 2.93 5.89
C GLU A 41 -4.57 2.22 5.93
N SER A 42 -4.66 1.05 5.29
CA SER A 42 -5.75 0.09 5.52
C SER A 42 -5.19 -1.11 6.27
N LEU A 43 -4.69 -2.14 5.59
CA LEU A 43 -4.25 -3.41 6.21
C LEU A 43 -3.14 -3.27 7.27
N THR A 44 -2.35 -2.19 7.22
CA THR A 44 -1.24 -1.97 8.16
C THR A 44 -1.68 -1.27 9.44
N ALA A 45 -2.90 -0.72 9.48
CA ALA A 45 -3.56 -0.21 10.68
C ALA A 45 -2.70 0.70 11.58
N GLY A 46 -1.96 1.65 10.98
CA GLY A 46 -1.14 2.62 11.71
C GLY A 46 0.32 2.20 11.92
N ARG A 47 0.70 0.98 11.54
CA ARG A 47 2.07 0.48 11.74
C ARG A 47 3.11 1.20 10.88
N LEU A 48 2.72 1.74 9.73
CA LEU A 48 3.61 2.55 8.90
C LEU A 48 3.77 3.96 9.49
N ALA A 49 2.69 4.59 9.93
CA ALA A 49 2.71 5.86 10.63
C ALA A 49 3.59 5.79 11.89
N ALA A 50 3.38 4.78 12.74
CA ALA A 50 4.19 4.58 13.93
C ALA A 50 5.68 4.43 13.59
N ALA A 51 6.00 3.61 12.58
CA ALA A 51 7.38 3.43 12.16
C ALA A 51 8.03 4.74 11.67
N LEU A 52 7.31 5.60 10.94
CA LEU A 52 7.82 6.90 10.50
C LEU A 52 7.95 7.89 11.67
N ALA A 53 6.98 7.90 12.59
CA ALA A 53 6.99 8.75 13.77
C ALA A 53 8.14 8.43 14.75
N ASP A 54 8.54 7.16 14.84
CA ASP A 54 9.66 6.69 15.68
C ASP A 54 11.04 7.12 15.15
N ALA A 55 11.13 7.68 13.94
CA ALA A 55 12.39 8.07 13.34
C ALA A 55 12.97 9.35 13.99
N PRO A 56 14.29 9.42 14.25
CA PRO A 56 14.92 10.70 14.57
C PRO A 56 14.70 11.72 13.45
N GLY A 57 14.15 12.90 13.79
CA GLY A 57 13.78 13.93 12.80
C GLY A 57 12.37 13.79 12.21
N ALA A 58 11.54 12.86 12.72
CA ALA A 58 10.18 12.68 12.23
C ALA A 58 9.30 13.94 12.36
N GLY A 59 9.50 14.76 13.39
CA GLY A 59 8.72 16.00 13.59
C GLY A 59 8.88 17.04 12.47
N GLU A 60 9.97 16.98 11.70
CA GLU A 60 10.23 17.89 10.58
C GLU A 60 9.68 17.34 9.25
N THR A 61 9.44 16.03 9.17
CA THR A 61 9.21 15.34 7.89
C THR A 61 7.88 14.59 7.84
N PHE A 62 7.31 14.14 8.95
CA PHE A 62 6.08 13.36 8.99
C PHE A 62 4.90 14.21 9.48
N LEU A 63 3.93 14.47 8.60
CA LEU A 63 2.76 15.31 8.92
C LEU A 63 1.56 14.54 9.48
N GLY A 64 1.66 13.21 9.56
CA GLY A 64 0.60 12.35 10.05
C GLY A 64 -0.02 11.48 8.95
N GLY A 65 -1.24 11.01 9.20
CA GLY A 65 -1.90 10.10 8.28
C GLY A 65 -3.32 9.72 8.67
N VAL A 66 -3.94 8.91 7.81
CA VAL A 66 -5.31 8.42 7.97
C VAL A 66 -5.30 6.91 7.96
N VAL A 67 -5.85 6.29 9.01
CA VAL A 67 -6.15 4.86 9.00
C VAL A 67 -7.54 4.66 8.41
N ALA A 68 -7.59 4.44 7.10
CA ALA A 68 -8.82 4.22 6.32
C ALA A 68 -9.14 2.72 6.20
N TYR A 69 -9.38 2.08 7.35
CA TYR A 69 -9.64 0.64 7.40
C TYR A 69 -10.94 0.27 6.68
N ALA A 70 -12.02 0.99 6.98
CA ALA A 70 -13.31 0.83 6.32
C ALA A 70 -13.33 1.50 4.94
N THR A 71 -14.08 0.92 4.00
CA THR A 71 -14.18 1.41 2.61
C THR A 71 -14.80 2.80 2.53
N ASP A 72 -15.74 3.13 3.39
CA ASP A 72 -16.35 4.45 3.45
C ASP A 72 -15.37 5.54 3.92
N VAL A 73 -14.46 5.24 4.84
CA VAL A 73 -13.39 6.15 5.25
C VAL A 73 -12.45 6.46 4.09
N LYS A 74 -12.16 5.47 3.22
CA LYS A 74 -11.37 5.70 1.99
C LYS A 74 -12.05 6.74 1.10
N ALA A 75 -13.37 6.67 0.93
CA ALA A 75 -14.11 7.63 0.12
C ALA A 75 -14.24 9.01 0.79
N ARG A 76 -14.66 9.05 2.07
CA ARG A 76 -15.01 10.31 2.75
C ARG A 76 -13.80 11.14 3.13
N VAL A 77 -12.74 10.50 3.63
CA VAL A 77 -11.57 11.20 4.16
C VAL A 77 -10.46 11.31 3.12
N LEU A 78 -10.20 10.23 2.38
CA LEU A 78 -9.12 10.21 1.39
C LEU A 78 -9.59 10.56 -0.03
N HIS A 79 -10.88 10.87 -0.21
CA HIS A 79 -11.47 11.23 -1.50
C HIS A 79 -11.23 10.18 -2.60
N VAL A 80 -11.18 8.90 -2.22
CA VAL A 80 -11.17 7.80 -3.19
C VAL A 80 -12.52 7.76 -3.89
N ASP A 81 -12.50 7.63 -5.22
CA ASP A 81 -13.67 7.55 -6.08
C ASP A 81 -14.58 6.40 -5.61
N ALA A 82 -15.80 6.75 -5.20
CA ALA A 82 -16.79 5.78 -4.73
C ALA A 82 -17.19 4.80 -5.84
N ALA A 83 -17.23 5.24 -7.11
CA ALA A 83 -17.49 4.35 -8.23
C ALA A 83 -16.32 3.37 -8.46
N LEU A 84 -15.09 3.75 -8.11
CA LEU A 84 -13.94 2.85 -8.15
C LEU A 84 -14.03 1.80 -7.07
N LEU A 85 -14.34 2.21 -5.84
CA LEU A 85 -14.52 1.30 -4.73
C LEU A 85 -15.65 0.30 -5.00
N ALA A 86 -16.76 0.74 -5.61
CA ALA A 86 -17.87 -0.14 -5.96
C ALA A 86 -17.51 -1.16 -7.05
N ARG A 87 -16.75 -0.76 -8.09
CA ARG A 87 -16.44 -1.62 -9.25
C ARG A 87 -15.24 -2.54 -9.04
N ALA A 88 -14.20 -2.07 -8.35
CA ALA A 88 -12.90 -2.74 -8.23
C ALA A 88 -12.63 -3.26 -6.81
N GLY A 89 -13.41 -2.83 -5.82
CA GLY A 89 -13.18 -3.15 -4.42
C GLY A 89 -12.09 -2.29 -3.78
N ALA A 90 -11.85 -2.51 -2.48
CA ALA A 90 -10.90 -1.72 -1.70
C ALA A 90 -9.42 -2.10 -1.95
N VAL A 91 -9.17 -3.28 -2.54
CA VAL A 91 -7.84 -3.83 -2.79
C VAL A 91 -7.54 -3.79 -4.28
N ASP A 92 -7.16 -2.60 -4.74
CA ASP A 92 -6.91 -2.30 -6.14
C ASP A 92 -5.76 -1.27 -6.27
N PRO A 93 -4.90 -1.35 -7.31
CA PRO A 93 -3.79 -0.42 -7.48
C PRO A 93 -4.21 1.04 -7.72
N GLN A 94 -5.36 1.29 -8.35
CA GLN A 94 -5.92 2.63 -8.52
C GLN A 94 -6.46 3.17 -7.19
N VAL A 95 -7.07 2.31 -6.36
CA VAL A 95 -7.48 2.68 -5.00
C VAL A 95 -6.27 3.07 -4.16
N ALA A 96 -5.19 2.28 -4.19
CA ALA A 96 -3.94 2.63 -3.52
C ALA A 96 -3.39 3.99 -3.98
N ALA A 97 -3.39 4.25 -5.29
CA ALA A 97 -2.96 5.53 -5.84
C ALA A 97 -3.81 6.71 -5.36
N GLN A 98 -5.14 6.55 -5.33
CA GLN A 98 -6.05 7.58 -4.85
C GLN A 98 -5.92 7.79 -3.34
N MET A 99 -5.74 6.74 -2.54
CA MET A 99 -5.43 6.85 -1.12
C MET A 99 -4.14 7.65 -0.87
N ALA A 100 -3.08 7.39 -1.63
CA ALA A 100 -1.80 8.11 -1.48
C ALA A 100 -1.95 9.60 -1.84
N ARG A 101 -2.69 9.92 -2.91
CA ARG A 101 -3.01 11.30 -3.28
C ARG A 101 -3.89 11.97 -2.21
N GLY A 102 -4.86 11.24 -1.68
CA GLY A 102 -5.72 11.68 -0.58
C GLY A 102 -4.92 12.05 0.66
N ALA A 103 -4.02 11.17 1.11
CA ALA A 103 -3.14 11.45 2.26
C ALA A 103 -2.32 12.72 2.07
N ARG A 104 -1.74 12.89 0.87
CA ARG A 104 -1.01 14.11 0.49
C ARG A 104 -1.91 15.35 0.53
N ALA A 105 -3.12 15.25 0.00
CA ALA A 105 -4.06 16.37 -0.09
C ALA A 105 -4.58 16.81 1.28
N VAL A 106 -4.99 15.87 2.15
CA VAL A 106 -5.57 16.20 3.46
C VAL A 106 -4.56 16.74 4.45
N THR A 107 -3.28 16.36 4.33
CA THR A 107 -2.20 16.81 5.23
C THR A 107 -1.40 17.98 4.67
N GLY A 108 -1.45 18.21 3.36
CA GLY A 108 -0.56 19.16 2.69
C GLY A 108 0.88 18.67 2.51
N ALA A 109 1.16 17.39 2.73
CA ALA A 109 2.50 16.84 2.61
C ALA A 109 3.06 16.93 1.17
N THR A 110 4.40 16.89 1.02
CA THR A 110 5.03 16.78 -0.31
C THR A 110 4.73 15.41 -0.94
N TYR A 111 4.82 14.36 -0.13
CA TYR A 111 4.60 12.97 -0.53
C TYR A 111 3.45 12.34 0.25
N GLY A 112 2.71 11.46 -0.41
CA GLY A 112 1.71 10.60 0.23
C GLY A 112 2.04 9.14 -0.01
N LEU A 113 1.98 8.31 1.04
CA LEU A 113 2.11 6.86 0.94
C LEU A 113 0.75 6.21 1.17
N ALA A 114 0.49 5.07 0.54
CA ALA A 114 -0.69 4.28 0.87
C ALA A 114 -0.43 2.78 0.90
N THR A 115 -1.19 2.08 1.76
CA THR A 115 -1.22 0.63 1.85
C THR A 115 -2.67 0.12 1.83
N THR A 116 -2.98 -0.79 0.91
CA THR A 116 -4.25 -1.53 0.89
C THR A 116 -4.00 -2.99 0.49
N GLY A 117 -4.80 -3.92 0.98
CA GLY A 117 -4.52 -5.34 0.82
C GLY A 117 -5.36 -6.24 1.70
N VAL A 118 -5.20 -7.55 1.48
CA VAL A 118 -5.88 -8.61 2.21
C VAL A 118 -4.90 -9.23 3.21
N ALA A 119 -5.06 -8.92 4.49
CA ALA A 119 -4.22 -9.50 5.55
C ALA A 119 -4.53 -10.98 5.81
N GLY A 120 -5.74 -11.44 5.51
CA GLY A 120 -6.26 -12.77 5.85
C GLY A 120 -7.09 -12.77 7.14
N PRO A 121 -7.59 -13.94 7.57
CA PRO A 121 -7.30 -15.27 7.03
C PRO A 121 -8.12 -15.67 5.80
N ALA A 122 -9.13 -14.89 5.41
CA ALA A 122 -9.98 -15.15 4.24
C ALA A 122 -9.69 -14.17 3.08
N PRO A 123 -9.95 -14.57 1.82
CA PRO A 123 -9.99 -13.65 0.68
C PRO A 123 -10.99 -12.51 0.90
N GLN A 124 -10.78 -11.39 0.20
CA GLN A 124 -11.70 -10.25 0.22
C GLN A 124 -11.91 -9.76 -1.23
N ASP A 125 -13.16 -9.53 -1.64
CA ASP A 125 -13.51 -8.98 -2.97
C ASP A 125 -12.82 -9.72 -4.14
N GLY A 126 -12.70 -11.05 -4.03
CA GLY A 126 -12.01 -11.89 -5.02
C GLY A 126 -10.48 -11.84 -4.98
N GLN A 127 -9.88 -11.02 -4.10
CA GLN A 127 -8.43 -10.93 -3.92
C GLN A 127 -7.94 -11.98 -2.91
N PRO A 128 -6.88 -12.75 -3.25
CA PRO A 128 -6.34 -13.75 -2.35
C PRO A 128 -5.66 -13.11 -1.13
N VAL A 129 -5.57 -13.89 -0.05
CA VAL A 129 -4.81 -13.51 1.15
C VAL A 129 -3.36 -13.21 0.76
N GLY A 130 -2.85 -12.09 1.26
CA GLY A 130 -1.51 -11.61 0.97
C GLY A 130 -1.41 -10.72 -0.27
N THR A 131 -2.50 -10.43 -0.98
CA THR A 131 -2.48 -9.34 -1.97
C THR A 131 -2.30 -8.01 -1.25
N VAL A 132 -1.24 -7.27 -1.59
CA VAL A 132 -1.00 -5.92 -1.07
C VAL A 132 -0.63 -5.00 -2.22
N TYR A 133 -1.18 -3.79 -2.20
CA TYR A 133 -0.78 -2.69 -3.04
C TYR A 133 -0.21 -1.57 -2.17
N VAL A 134 0.93 -1.05 -2.60
CA VAL A 134 1.57 0.14 -2.03
C VAL A 134 1.65 1.22 -3.09
N ALA A 135 1.37 2.46 -2.71
CA ALA A 135 1.47 3.59 -3.62
C ALA A 135 2.25 4.75 -3.01
N VAL A 136 2.92 5.51 -3.87
CA VAL A 136 3.65 6.74 -3.54
C VAL A 136 3.14 7.83 -4.48
N ALA A 137 2.43 8.80 -3.94
CA ALA A 137 2.10 10.06 -4.60
C ALA A 137 3.21 11.07 -4.34
N HIS A 138 3.72 11.68 -5.41
CA HIS A 138 4.74 12.72 -5.38
C HIS A 138 4.24 13.95 -6.17
N PRO A 139 4.93 15.09 -6.13
CA PRO A 139 4.44 16.32 -6.78
C PRO A 139 4.14 16.21 -8.28
N HIS A 140 4.74 15.24 -8.97
CA HIS A 140 4.65 15.08 -10.43
C HIS A 140 3.91 13.81 -10.87
N GLY A 141 3.32 13.04 -9.94
CA GLY A 141 2.73 11.76 -10.31
C GLY A 141 2.44 10.84 -9.14
N CYS A 142 2.10 9.60 -9.47
CA CYS A 142 1.89 8.55 -8.49
C CYS A 142 2.36 7.22 -9.06
N ARG A 143 3.09 6.46 -8.25
CA ARG A 143 3.55 5.11 -8.59
C ARG A 143 2.90 4.11 -7.66
N THR A 144 2.40 3.02 -8.21
CA THR A 144 1.82 1.91 -7.44
C THR A 144 2.59 0.63 -7.73
N ALA A 145 2.77 -0.21 -6.71
CA ALA A 145 3.37 -1.53 -6.84
C ALA A 145 2.54 -2.56 -6.07
N ALA A 146 2.45 -3.78 -6.61
CA ALA A 146 2.01 -4.93 -5.84
C ALA A 146 3.15 -5.36 -4.91
N ALA A 147 2.88 -5.43 -3.61
CA ALA A 147 3.78 -5.99 -2.62
C ALA A 147 3.33 -7.42 -2.30
N ARG A 148 4.28 -8.35 -2.27
CA ARG A 148 4.05 -9.69 -1.74
C ARG A 148 4.54 -9.71 -0.30
N PRO A 149 3.69 -9.96 0.71
CA PRO A 149 4.18 -10.20 2.05
C PRO A 149 5.15 -11.38 1.98
N ASN A 150 6.26 -11.24 2.70
CA ASN A 150 7.30 -12.26 2.76
C ASN A 150 6.63 -13.61 3.02
N ARG A 151 6.86 -14.63 2.18
CA ARG A 151 6.12 -15.90 2.22
C ARG A 151 6.02 -16.37 3.67
N GLN A 152 4.82 -16.32 4.24
CA GLN A 152 4.58 -16.95 5.52
C GLN A 152 4.74 -18.45 5.25
N PRO A 153 5.59 -19.17 6.02
CA PRO A 153 5.66 -20.61 5.88
C PRO A 153 4.24 -21.17 6.03
N PRO A 154 3.87 -22.20 5.25
CA PRO A 154 2.55 -22.80 5.36
C PRO A 154 2.28 -23.17 6.83
N PRO A 155 1.04 -23.03 7.31
CA PRO A 155 0.71 -23.43 8.67
C PRO A 155 1.16 -24.88 8.89
N PRO A 156 1.80 -25.21 10.03
CA PRO A 156 2.15 -26.59 10.33
C PRO A 156 0.85 -27.39 10.41
N GLY A 157 0.62 -28.31 9.46
CA GLY A 157 -0.63 -29.09 9.44
C GLY A 157 -1.12 -29.63 8.10
N ARG A 158 -0.42 -29.43 6.98
CA ARG A 158 -0.68 -30.22 5.76
C ARG A 158 0.47 -31.17 5.48
N THR A 159 0.65 -32.15 6.36
CA THR A 159 1.21 -33.43 5.94
C THR A 159 0.15 -34.08 5.04
N THR A 160 0.21 -33.86 3.73
CA THR A 160 -0.36 -34.84 2.83
C THR A 160 0.46 -36.11 3.02
N SER A 161 -0.03 -37.03 3.85
CA SER A 161 0.40 -38.42 3.87
C SER A 161 0.01 -39.05 2.54
N GLY A 162 0.68 -38.64 1.48
CA GLY A 162 0.65 -39.29 0.18
C GLY A 162 1.75 -40.34 0.19
N THR A 163 1.36 -41.59 0.41
CA THR A 163 2.16 -42.78 0.09
C THR A 163 2.86 -42.57 -1.25
N PRO A 164 4.17 -42.85 -1.39
CA PRO A 164 4.83 -42.73 -2.68
C PRO A 164 4.20 -43.74 -3.63
N ARG A 165 3.33 -43.29 -4.54
CA ARG A 165 2.92 -44.10 -5.68
C ARG A 165 4.18 -44.36 -6.49
N SER A 166 4.58 -45.62 -6.52
CA SER A 166 5.62 -46.16 -7.39
C SER A 166 5.39 -45.65 -8.81
N ARG A 167 6.42 -45.00 -9.38
CA ARG A 167 6.45 -44.62 -10.79
C ARG A 167 6.39 -45.91 -11.62
N PRO A 168 5.48 -46.08 -12.59
CA PRO A 168 5.67 -47.13 -13.57
C PRO A 168 6.92 -46.79 -14.39
N ARG A 169 7.85 -47.76 -14.48
CA ARG A 169 9.02 -47.68 -15.37
C ARG A 169 8.49 -47.60 -16.81
N CYS A 170 8.82 -46.55 -17.53
CA CYS A 170 8.73 -46.55 -18.99
C CYS A 170 9.82 -47.48 -19.53
N SER A 171 9.43 -48.64 -20.04
CA SER A 171 10.22 -49.41 -20.99
C SER A 171 9.92 -48.90 -22.40
N SER A 172 10.96 -48.44 -23.07
CA SER A 172 10.99 -48.06 -24.48
C SER A 172 10.41 -49.15 -25.38
N SER A 173 9.48 -48.77 -26.26
CA SER A 173 9.44 -49.34 -27.61
C SER A 173 8.89 -48.31 -28.59
N THR A 174 9.59 -48.28 -29.70
CA THR A 174 9.52 -47.46 -30.90
C THR A 174 8.16 -47.56 -31.59
N THR A 175 7.66 -46.46 -32.16
CA THR A 175 7.19 -46.34 -33.57
C THR A 175 6.20 -45.19 -33.75
N SER A 176 6.64 -44.24 -34.57
CA SER A 176 5.97 -43.27 -35.47
C SER A 176 4.57 -42.71 -35.21
N CYS A 177 4.49 -41.39 -35.40
CA CYS A 177 3.62 -40.63 -36.32
C CYS A 177 3.46 -39.25 -35.68
N ASP A 178 4.29 -38.25 -35.92
CA ASP A 178 4.54 -37.52 -37.17
C ASP A 178 3.33 -37.35 -38.10
N GLN A 179 3.08 -36.08 -38.46
CA GLN A 179 2.06 -35.51 -39.36
C GLN A 179 0.69 -35.26 -38.71
N ALA A 180 0.01 -34.12 -38.86
CA ALA A 180 0.07 -32.99 -39.78
C ALA A 180 -0.63 -31.79 -39.07
N ARG A 181 -0.07 -30.57 -39.04
CA ARG A 181 -0.08 -29.50 -40.05
C ARG A 181 -1.45 -28.86 -40.35
N ASP A 182 -1.36 -27.53 -40.42
CA ASP A 182 -2.15 -26.57 -41.20
C ASP A 182 -3.57 -26.20 -40.71
N ALA A 183 -4.12 -25.01 -40.92
CA ALA A 183 -3.69 -23.65 -41.26
C ALA A 183 -5.01 -22.88 -41.51
N ALA A 184 -5.15 -21.62 -41.07
CA ALA A 184 -5.95 -20.57 -41.75
C ALA A 184 -5.96 -19.27 -40.89
N ARG A 185 -5.36 -18.14 -41.28
CA ARG A 185 -5.64 -17.18 -42.38
C ARG A 185 -6.52 -15.99 -41.91
N ALA A 186 -5.90 -14.80 -41.83
CA ALA A 186 -6.52 -13.46 -41.70
C ALA A 186 -7.12 -12.99 -43.07
N PRO A 187 -7.50 -11.71 -43.37
CA PRO A 187 -7.62 -10.44 -42.59
C PRO A 187 -8.86 -9.55 -43.00
N HIS A 188 -8.82 -8.24 -42.62
CA HIS A 188 -9.57 -7.05 -43.12
C HIS A 188 -10.81 -6.59 -42.30
N ARG A 189 -11.12 -5.29 -42.09
CA ARG A 189 -10.82 -4.04 -42.82
C ARG A 189 -11.04 -2.80 -41.92
N ARG A 190 -10.41 -1.67 -42.32
CA ARG A 190 -10.48 -0.31 -41.75
C ARG A 190 -11.67 0.50 -42.30
N HIS A 191 -12.12 1.51 -41.54
CA HIS A 191 -12.49 2.88 -41.98
C HIS A 191 -12.47 3.78 -40.71
N ALA A 192 -11.60 4.80 -40.59
CA ALA A 192 -11.74 6.19 -41.07
C ALA A 192 -12.99 6.91 -40.51
N ARG A 193 -13.04 8.17 -40.10
CA ARG A 193 -12.15 9.31 -39.75
C ARG A 193 -13.12 10.45 -39.33
N ARG A 194 -12.58 11.58 -38.83
CA ARG A 194 -13.15 12.95 -38.70
C ARG A 194 -14.00 13.26 -37.45
N SER A 195 -13.98 14.44 -36.82
CA SER A 195 -13.09 15.63 -36.76
C SER A 195 -13.82 16.72 -35.93
N GLY A 196 -13.08 17.62 -35.27
CA GLY A 196 -13.55 18.90 -34.69
C GLY A 196 -13.11 19.06 -33.24
N ALA A 197 -12.03 19.74 -32.85
CA ALA A 197 -11.60 21.13 -33.05
C ALA A 197 -12.53 22.18 -32.41
N ALA A 198 -12.12 22.74 -31.26
CA ALA A 198 -12.07 24.19 -31.01
C ALA A 198 -11.46 24.49 -29.63
N ALA A 199 -10.49 25.40 -29.63
CA ALA A 199 -9.87 25.99 -28.46
C ALA A 199 -10.64 27.24 -28.02
N ALA A 200 -10.60 27.57 -26.73
CA ALA A 200 -10.75 28.95 -26.26
C ALA A 200 -9.97 29.15 -24.96
N ARG A 201 -9.32 30.31 -24.88
CA ARG A 201 -8.31 30.69 -23.89
C ARG A 201 -8.92 31.58 -22.79
N SER A 202 -8.32 31.46 -21.59
CA SER A 202 -7.83 32.57 -20.74
C SER A 202 -8.79 33.42 -19.88
N HIS A 203 -8.18 33.91 -18.78
CA HIS A 203 -8.57 34.98 -17.84
C HIS A 203 -9.58 34.54 -16.75
N ARG A 204 -9.44 34.83 -15.45
CA ARG A 204 -8.56 35.73 -14.67
C ARG A 204 -8.54 35.30 -13.19
N ARG A 205 -7.52 35.87 -12.53
CA ARG A 205 -7.23 36.03 -11.09
C ARG A 205 -8.43 36.22 -10.13
N GLY A 206 -8.20 35.79 -8.88
CA GLY A 206 -8.86 36.23 -7.63
C GLY A 206 -9.26 35.01 -6.79
N GLY A 207 -8.69 34.66 -5.64
CA GLY A 207 -8.10 35.49 -4.60
C GLY A 207 -9.17 35.90 -3.59
N VAL A 208 -9.66 34.98 -2.74
CA VAL A 208 -10.25 35.31 -1.44
C VAL A 208 -9.91 34.23 -0.43
N LEU A 209 -9.11 34.65 0.54
CA LEU A 209 -8.80 34.00 1.80
C LEU A 209 -10.06 34.11 2.69
N HIS A 210 -10.68 33.01 3.10
CA HIS A 210 -11.62 33.06 4.24
C HIS A 210 -10.96 32.43 5.47
N ARG A 211 -10.42 33.34 6.28
CA ARG A 211 -10.01 33.13 7.67
C ARG A 211 -11.30 33.03 8.49
N LEU A 212 -11.57 31.86 9.07
CA LEU A 212 -12.56 31.69 10.13
C LEU A 212 -11.79 31.62 11.45
N THR A 213 -11.88 32.69 12.22
CA THR A 213 -11.51 32.74 13.63
C THR A 213 -12.52 33.66 14.30
N VAL A 214 -13.06 33.20 15.43
CA VAL A 214 -13.88 33.88 16.48
C VAL A 214 -14.91 32.84 16.95
N LEU A 215 -15.16 32.55 18.22
CA LEU A 215 -14.53 32.75 19.52
C LEU A 215 -15.37 31.86 20.47
N GLY A 216 -14.77 31.33 21.53
CA GLY A 216 -15.50 30.53 22.52
C GLY A 216 -14.69 30.18 23.77
N GLU A 217 -13.94 31.15 24.29
CA GLU A 217 -13.59 31.27 25.72
C GLU A 217 -14.90 31.40 26.53
N ARG A 218 -15.15 30.87 27.75
CA ARG A 218 -14.39 30.35 28.88
C ARG A 218 -15.34 29.48 29.72
N ALA A 219 -14.80 28.47 30.39
CA ALA A 219 -15.19 28.18 31.78
C ALA A 219 -13.93 27.69 32.50
N ALA A 220 -13.34 28.59 33.28
CA ALA A 220 -12.26 28.30 34.19
C ALA A 220 -12.82 27.57 35.42
N HIS A 221 -12.33 26.38 35.72
CA HIS A 221 -12.09 25.99 37.11
C HIS A 221 -10.80 25.19 37.20
N ARG A 222 -9.97 25.67 38.13
CA ARG A 222 -8.62 25.22 38.45
C ARG A 222 -8.66 23.77 38.93
N ASN A 223 -7.66 22.97 38.56
CA ASN A 223 -6.78 22.35 39.55
C ASN A 223 -5.47 21.90 38.89
N ASN A 224 -4.41 22.24 39.60
CA ASN A 224 -3.00 21.97 39.39
C ASN A 224 -2.69 20.56 39.90
N GLU A 225 -1.95 19.75 39.13
CA GLU A 225 -0.81 18.90 39.54
C GLU A 225 -0.39 17.94 38.40
N PRO A 226 0.89 17.52 38.32
CA PRO A 226 1.51 17.01 37.10
C PRO A 226 1.77 15.49 37.07
N THR A 227 2.16 15.01 35.88
CA THR A 227 2.83 13.72 35.55
C THR A 227 1.99 12.45 35.34
N ALA A 228 2.02 11.96 34.09
CA ALA A 228 2.05 10.53 33.69
C ALA A 228 2.45 10.48 32.20
N GLN A 229 3.74 10.30 31.88
CA GLN A 229 4.32 9.02 31.44
C GLN A 229 3.47 8.28 30.38
N TRP A 230 3.81 8.51 29.11
CA TRP A 230 3.39 7.67 27.99
C TRP A 230 4.42 6.53 27.85
N ARG A 231 3.95 5.29 28.06
CA ARG A 231 4.59 4.07 27.56
C ARG A 231 3.72 3.50 26.45
#